data_AF-A0A2B7XA16-F1
#
_entry.id   AF-A0A2B7XA16-F1
#
_cell.length_a   1.000
_cell.length_b   1.000
_cell.length_c   1.000
_cell.angle_alpha   90.00
_cell.angle_beta   90.00
_cell.angle_gamma   90.00
#
_symmetry.space_group_name_H-M   'P 1'
#
loop_
_entity.id
_entity.type
_entity.pdbx_description
1 polymer ?
#
loop_
_entity_poly.entity_id
_entity_poly.type
_entity_poly.pdbx_seq_one_letter_code
_entity_poly.pdbx_strand_id
1 'polypeptide(L)'
;MPAATTNNRNSLHHSSPSSSSSSVSDAESDRKSRADRPRLGRKPSASILVPRDHPEIEIEKEEFPPDDARAMSPRRNSADVERLGREARETLQQQAKALQSSLQALSERIEEVKSDHDKLENENRFLQDYIGGLTRTMSSKTEFSSTSGAGKGRKAQK
;
A
#
# COMPACT_ATOMS: atom_id res chain seq x y z
N MET A 1 -25.94 -12.05 43.72
CA MET A 1 -26.47 -12.23 42.36
C MET A 1 -25.31 -12.17 41.37
N PRO A 2 -24.75 -13.31 40.92
CA PRO A 2 -23.67 -13.33 39.94
C PRO A 2 -24.25 -13.37 38.51
N ALA A 3 -23.87 -12.42 37.67
CA ALA A 3 -24.24 -12.39 36.25
C ALA A 3 -23.08 -12.88 35.38
N ALA A 4 -23.46 -13.74 34.43
CA ALA A 4 -22.70 -14.57 33.52
C ALA A 4 -21.49 -13.94 32.80
N THR A 5 -20.39 -14.70 32.76
CA THR A 5 -19.39 -14.68 31.70
C THR A 5 -20.03 -15.17 30.41
N THR A 6 -20.09 -14.35 29.35
CA THR A 6 -20.43 -14.81 28.00
C THR A 6 -19.33 -14.44 27.02
N ASN A 7 -18.93 -15.48 26.28
CA ASN A 7 -17.79 -15.53 25.39
C ASN A 7 -17.99 -14.69 24.12
N ASN A 8 -16.91 -13.99 23.81
CA ASN A 8 -16.48 -13.50 22.51
C ASN A 8 -16.99 -14.32 21.30
N ARG A 9 -17.77 -13.66 20.43
CA ARG A 9 -18.02 -14.11 19.04
C ARG A 9 -18.01 -12.89 18.12
N ASN A 10 -16.82 -12.43 17.79
CA ASN A 10 -16.57 -11.66 16.57
C ASN A 10 -16.90 -12.54 15.35
N SER A 11 -18.00 -12.26 14.67
CA SER A 11 -18.27 -12.78 13.32
C SER A 11 -18.56 -11.59 12.40
N LEU A 12 -17.52 -10.84 12.08
CA LEU A 12 -17.50 -9.90 10.96
C LEU A 12 -17.34 -10.73 9.69
N HIS A 13 -18.44 -10.93 8.96
CA HIS A 13 -18.40 -11.47 7.60
C HIS A 13 -17.88 -10.37 6.67
N HIS A 14 -16.60 -10.45 6.31
CA HIS A 14 -16.03 -9.72 5.19
C HIS A 14 -15.81 -10.67 4.03
N SER A 15 -16.63 -10.47 3.00
CA SER A 15 -16.51 -11.08 1.69
C SER A 15 -15.20 -10.63 1.05
N SER A 16 -14.25 -11.56 0.89
CA SER A 16 -13.02 -11.34 0.13
C SER A 16 -13.36 -11.14 -1.37
N PRO A 17 -12.91 -10.07 -2.04
CA PRO A 17 -12.87 -10.05 -3.49
C PRO A 17 -11.69 -10.90 -3.95
N SER A 18 -11.99 -12.06 -4.56
CA SER A 18 -11.00 -12.88 -5.25
C SER A 18 -10.38 -12.07 -6.40
N SER A 19 -9.18 -11.58 -6.17
CA SER A 19 -8.30 -11.02 -7.19
C SER A 19 -7.27 -12.09 -7.55
N SER A 20 -7.45 -12.70 -8.72
CA SER A 20 -6.44 -13.57 -9.34
C SER A 20 -6.72 -13.77 -10.83
N SER A 21 -6.41 -12.76 -11.65
CA SER A 21 -6.03 -13.01 -13.05
C SER A 21 -4.52 -12.85 -13.17
N SER A 22 -3.80 -13.78 -12.54
CA SER A 22 -2.38 -14.01 -12.76
C SER A 22 -2.16 -14.48 -14.19
N SER A 23 -1.42 -13.68 -14.98
CA SER A 23 -0.68 -14.19 -16.14
C SER A 23 0.21 -15.33 -15.70
N VAL A 24 -0.04 -16.52 -16.23
CA VAL A 24 0.92 -17.63 -16.21
C VAL A 24 1.06 -18.14 -17.63
N SER A 25 2.24 -17.87 -18.18
CA SER A 25 2.82 -18.66 -19.26
C SER A 25 3.61 -19.74 -18.55
N ASP A 26 3.23 -21.01 -18.66
CA ASP A 26 4.20 -22.09 -18.77
C ASP A 26 3.55 -23.33 -19.36
N ALA A 27 4.35 -24.06 -20.12
CA ALA A 27 3.96 -25.19 -20.93
C ALA A 27 3.61 -26.40 -20.05
N GLU A 28 2.41 -26.96 -20.24
CA GLU A 28 2.16 -28.37 -19.99
C GLU A 28 1.30 -28.93 -21.13
N SER A 29 1.75 -30.09 -21.57
CA SER A 29 1.40 -30.78 -22.80
C SER A 29 0.06 -31.48 -22.63
N ASP A 30 -0.94 -31.06 -23.39
CA ASP A 30 -2.10 -31.84 -23.89
C ASP A 30 -3.26 -30.90 -24.26
N ARG A 31 -2.93 -29.87 -25.04
CA ARG A 31 -3.97 -29.16 -25.77
C ARG A 31 -4.37 -30.05 -26.93
N LYS A 32 -5.54 -30.70 -26.80
CA LYS A 32 -6.32 -31.27 -27.92
C LYS A 32 -5.99 -30.47 -29.17
N SER A 33 -5.31 -31.15 -30.09
CA SER A 33 -4.72 -30.52 -31.25
C SER A 33 -5.78 -29.63 -31.91
N ARG A 34 -5.40 -28.39 -32.20
CA ARG A 34 -6.07 -27.56 -33.19
C ARG A 34 -5.83 -28.17 -34.59
N ALA A 35 -6.09 -29.48 -34.74
CA ALA A 35 -6.19 -30.21 -35.98
C ALA A 35 -7.71 -30.34 -36.20
N ASP A 36 -8.37 -29.70 -37.14
CA ASP A 36 -7.97 -29.16 -38.43
C ASP A 36 -8.71 -27.84 -38.66
N ARG A 37 -8.11 -26.70 -38.29
CA ARG A 37 -8.51 -25.45 -38.96
C ARG A 37 -7.60 -25.30 -40.17
N PRO A 38 -8.14 -25.19 -41.40
CA PRO A 38 -7.31 -24.98 -42.59
C PRO A 38 -6.35 -23.83 -42.31
N ARG A 39 -5.05 -24.11 -42.44
CA ARG A 39 -3.99 -23.11 -42.31
C ARG A 39 -4.12 -22.18 -43.51
N LEU A 40 -4.94 -21.14 -43.36
CA LEU A 40 -5.00 -20.04 -44.34
C LEU A 40 -3.59 -19.46 -44.42
N GLY A 41 -2.90 -19.72 -45.53
CA GLY A 41 -1.60 -19.15 -45.87
C GLY A 41 -1.75 -17.65 -46.09
N ARG A 42 -1.92 -16.89 -45.01
CA ARG A 42 -1.89 -15.44 -45.05
C ARG A 42 -0.43 -15.02 -45.06
N LYS A 43 0.02 -14.54 -46.22
CA LYS A 43 1.26 -13.76 -46.32
C LYS A 43 1.14 -12.60 -45.31
N PRO A 44 2.21 -12.23 -44.58
CA PRO A 44 2.18 -11.07 -43.72
C PRO A 44 1.92 -9.84 -44.59
N SER A 45 0.67 -9.36 -44.60
CA SER A 45 0.30 -8.09 -45.21
C SER A 45 1.03 -6.99 -44.47
N ALA A 46 1.61 -6.04 -45.22
CA ALA A 46 2.28 -4.88 -44.65
C ALA A 46 1.42 -4.21 -43.57
N SER A 47 2.07 -3.70 -42.54
CA SER A 47 1.43 -3.01 -41.42
C SER A 47 0.51 -1.90 -41.96
N ILE A 48 -0.79 -2.02 -41.66
CA ILE A 48 -1.82 -1.01 -41.96
C ILE A 48 -1.71 0.23 -41.07
N LEU A 49 -0.58 0.45 -40.37
CA LEU A 49 -0.40 1.63 -39.52
C LEU A 49 -0.40 2.89 -40.40
N VAL A 50 -1.51 3.61 -40.33
CA VAL A 50 -1.62 4.97 -40.81
C VAL A 50 -1.25 5.91 -39.66
N PRO A 51 -0.34 6.89 -39.84
CA PRO A 51 -0.03 7.89 -38.83
C PRO A 51 -1.27 8.61 -38.35
N ARG A 52 -1.35 8.90 -37.05
CA ARG A 52 -2.56 9.41 -36.37
C ARG A 52 -3.13 10.70 -36.98
N ASP A 53 -2.31 11.50 -37.65
CA ASP A 53 -2.68 12.79 -38.23
C ASP A 53 -3.07 12.70 -39.72
N HIS A 54 -3.27 11.49 -40.25
CA HIS A 54 -3.67 11.30 -41.64
C HIS A 54 -5.09 11.83 -41.87
N PRO A 55 -5.31 12.62 -42.94
CA PRO A 55 -6.55 13.37 -43.14
C PRO A 55 -7.81 12.50 -43.29
N GLU A 56 -7.66 11.23 -43.67
CA GLU A 56 -8.76 10.26 -43.82
C GLU A 56 -9.01 9.36 -42.58
N ILE A 57 -8.44 9.67 -41.40
CA ILE A 57 -8.67 8.86 -40.18
C ILE A 57 -9.98 9.21 -39.48
N GLU A 58 -10.50 10.42 -39.68
CA GLU A 58 -11.78 10.80 -39.09
C GLU A 58 -12.88 9.95 -39.72
N ILE A 59 -13.38 8.98 -38.97
CA ILE A 59 -14.52 8.16 -39.37
C ILE A 59 -15.73 9.10 -39.41
N GLU A 60 -16.06 9.58 -40.60
CA GLU A 60 -17.32 10.25 -40.88
C GLU A 60 -18.49 9.40 -40.36
N LYS A 61 -19.61 10.01 -40.02
CA LYS A 61 -20.79 9.27 -39.53
C LYS A 61 -21.23 8.26 -40.60
N GLU A 62 -20.78 7.01 -40.44
CA GLU A 62 -21.10 5.90 -41.32
C GLU A 62 -22.62 5.64 -41.24
N GLU A 63 -23.33 5.90 -42.35
CA GLU A 63 -24.75 5.63 -42.45
C GLU A 63 -24.94 4.13 -42.73
N PHE A 64 -25.37 3.41 -41.70
CA PHE A 64 -25.53 1.96 -41.78
C PHE A 64 -26.78 1.60 -42.59
N PRO A 65 -26.73 0.55 -43.43
CA PRO A 65 -27.90 0.02 -44.10
C PRO A 65 -29.02 -0.35 -43.11
N PRO A 66 -30.30 -0.25 -43.51
CA PRO A 66 -31.44 -0.52 -42.63
C PRO A 66 -31.48 -1.95 -42.07
N ASP A 67 -30.89 -2.91 -42.79
CA ASP A 67 -30.79 -4.32 -42.36
C ASP A 67 -29.51 -4.62 -41.54
N ASP A 68 -28.66 -3.62 -41.27
CA ASP A 68 -27.49 -3.81 -40.43
C ASP A 68 -27.89 -4.00 -38.97
N ALA A 69 -27.44 -5.10 -38.35
CA ALA A 69 -27.64 -5.37 -36.93
C ALA A 69 -27.14 -4.21 -36.03
N ARG A 70 -26.19 -3.40 -36.49
CA ARG A 70 -25.70 -2.19 -35.80
C ARG A 70 -26.69 -1.03 -35.80
N ALA A 71 -27.66 -1.02 -36.72
CA ALA A 71 -28.77 -0.07 -36.74
C ALA A 71 -29.92 -0.51 -35.81
N MET A 72 -30.02 -1.82 -35.51
CA MET A 72 -31.07 -2.42 -34.68
C MET A 72 -30.71 -2.54 -33.19
N SER A 73 -29.45 -2.31 -32.81
CA SER A 73 -29.03 -2.27 -31.40
C SER A 73 -29.30 -0.88 -30.80
N PRO A 74 -29.92 -0.77 -29.60
CA PRO A 74 -30.03 0.50 -28.90
C PRO A 74 -28.63 1.09 -28.65
N ARG A 75 -28.25 2.09 -29.44
CA ARG A 75 -27.02 2.85 -29.23
C ARG A 75 -27.23 3.76 -28.02
N ARG A 76 -26.25 3.83 -27.12
CA ARG A 76 -26.24 4.86 -26.07
C ARG A 76 -26.32 6.22 -26.76
N ASN A 77 -27.29 7.03 -26.38
CA ASN A 77 -27.39 8.39 -26.89
C ASN A 77 -26.11 9.16 -26.51
N SER A 78 -25.73 10.17 -27.29
CA SER A 78 -24.52 10.97 -27.02
C SER A 78 -24.55 11.62 -25.63
N ALA A 79 -25.75 11.98 -25.14
CA ALA A 79 -25.94 12.54 -23.80
C ALA A 79 -25.60 11.54 -22.67
N ASP A 80 -25.85 10.25 -22.83
CA ASP A 80 -25.56 9.18 -21.87
C ASP A 80 -24.08 8.81 -21.84
N VAL A 81 -23.39 8.96 -22.96
CA VAL A 81 -21.94 8.82 -23.03
C VAL A 81 -21.27 9.99 -22.32
N GLU A 82 -21.75 11.22 -22.55
CA GLU A 82 -21.24 12.41 -21.87
C GLU A 82 -21.51 12.37 -20.37
N ARG A 83 -22.71 11.97 -19.95
CA ARG A 83 -23.08 11.79 -18.53
C ARG A 83 -22.17 10.76 -17.86
N LEU A 84 -21.96 9.60 -18.47
CA LEU A 84 -21.05 8.59 -17.93
C LEU A 84 -19.62 9.13 -17.81
N GLY A 85 -19.15 9.91 -18.79
CA GLY A 85 -17.85 10.55 -18.73
C GLY A 85 -17.73 11.57 -17.59
N ARG A 86 -18.80 12.32 -17.30
CA ARG A 86 -18.85 13.25 -16.16
C ARG A 86 -18.83 12.49 -14.83
N GLU A 87 -19.65 11.45 -14.67
CA GLU A 87 -19.70 10.62 -13.46
C GLU A 87 -18.34 9.93 -13.18
N ALA A 88 -17.68 9.41 -14.22
CA ALA A 88 -16.36 8.79 -14.08
C ALA A 88 -15.30 9.81 -13.62
N ARG A 89 -15.34 11.05 -14.15
CA ARG A 89 -14.43 12.11 -13.68
C ARG A 89 -14.72 12.54 -12.26
N GLU A 90 -15.99 12.66 -11.91
CA GLU A 90 -16.41 13.07 -10.57
C GLU A 90 -15.99 12.03 -9.52
N THR A 91 -16.26 10.74 -9.78
CA THR A 91 -15.83 9.65 -8.89
C THR A 91 -14.32 9.61 -8.72
N LEU A 92 -13.54 9.80 -9.80
CA LEU A 92 -12.08 9.89 -9.72
C LEU A 92 -11.63 11.09 -8.87
N GLN A 93 -12.26 12.26 -9.04
CA GLN A 93 -11.95 13.44 -8.22
C GLN A 93 -12.31 13.25 -6.75
N GLN A 94 -13.43 12.60 -6.44
CA GLN A 94 -13.83 12.29 -5.08
C GLN A 94 -12.84 11.33 -4.41
N GLN A 95 -12.39 10.29 -5.12
CA GLN A 95 -11.35 9.37 -4.63
C GLN A 95 -10.03 10.09 -4.39
N ALA A 96 -9.60 10.95 -5.31
CA ALA A 96 -8.38 11.74 -5.14
C ALA A 96 -8.45 12.65 -3.90
N LYS A 97 -9.60 13.31 -3.66
CA LYS A 97 -9.82 14.14 -2.46
C LYS A 97 -9.80 13.31 -1.17
N ALA A 98 -10.43 12.14 -1.16
CA ALA A 98 -10.42 11.24 -0.01
C ALA A 98 -9.00 10.78 0.34
N LEU A 99 -8.21 10.42 -0.69
CA LEU A 99 -6.81 10.06 -0.51
C LEU A 99 -5.96 11.23 0.00
N GLN A 100 -6.13 12.43 -0.54
CA GLN A 100 -5.44 13.63 -0.06
C GLN A 100 -5.76 13.92 1.41
N SER A 101 -7.04 13.85 1.79
CA SER A 101 -7.46 14.03 3.18
C SER A 101 -6.86 12.96 4.10
N SER A 102 -6.83 11.70 3.66
CA SER A 102 -6.22 10.61 4.43
C SER A 102 -4.71 10.79 4.59
N LEU A 103 -4.01 11.29 3.56
CA LEU A 103 -2.58 11.56 3.63
C LEU A 103 -2.27 12.73 4.58
N GLN A 104 -3.08 13.77 4.55
CA GLN A 104 -2.94 14.90 5.47
C GLN A 104 -3.14 14.48 6.94
N ALA A 105 -4.17 13.69 7.22
CA ALA A 105 -4.39 13.16 8.57
C ALA A 105 -3.22 12.28 9.04
N LEU A 106 -2.61 11.52 8.12
CA LEU A 106 -1.42 10.73 8.44
C LEU A 106 -0.20 11.59 8.72
N SER A 107 0.04 12.67 7.96
CA SER A 107 1.16 13.57 8.24
C SER A 107 1.04 14.26 9.59
N GLU A 108 -0.16 14.74 9.95
CA GLU A 108 -0.41 15.37 11.26
C GLU A 108 -0.09 14.40 12.41
N ARG A 109 -0.52 13.13 12.28
CA ARG A 109 -0.22 12.10 13.27
C ARG A 109 1.27 11.76 13.36
N ILE A 110 1.99 11.78 12.24
CA ILE A 110 3.45 11.57 12.24
C ILE A 110 4.15 12.70 12.97
N GLU A 111 3.72 13.95 12.75
CA GLU A 111 4.28 15.12 13.44
C GLU A 111 4.04 15.08 14.96
N GLU A 112 2.85 14.66 15.39
CA GLU A 112 2.54 14.44 16.81
C GLU A 112 3.47 13.39 17.43
N VAL A 113 3.56 12.21 16.81
CA VAL A 113 4.43 11.12 17.28
C VAL A 113 5.90 11.55 17.32
N LYS A 114 6.34 12.33 16.35
CA LYS A 114 7.71 12.86 16.31
C LYS A 114 7.96 13.83 17.47
N SER A 115 7.04 14.75 17.74
CA SER A 115 7.14 15.68 18.87
C SER A 115 7.22 14.95 20.20
N ASP A 116 6.40 13.91 20.40
CA ASP A 116 6.44 13.11 21.61
C ASP A 116 7.72 12.27 21.72
N HIS A 117 8.22 11.77 20.58
CA HIS A 117 9.52 11.09 20.54
C HIS A 117 10.66 12.02 20.94
N ASP A 118 10.72 13.24 20.40
CA ASP A 118 11.74 14.24 20.73
C ASP A 118 11.71 14.59 22.23
N LYS A 119 10.52 14.68 22.84
CA LYS A 119 10.37 14.87 24.30
C LYS A 119 10.93 13.69 25.08
N LEU A 120 10.55 12.47 24.71
CA LEU A 120 11.02 11.25 25.38
C LEU A 120 12.53 11.06 25.23
N GLU A 121 13.11 11.39 24.07
CA GLU A 121 14.56 11.37 23.89
C GLU A 121 15.27 12.39 24.80
N ASN A 122 14.73 13.60 24.92
CA ASN A 122 15.29 14.62 25.81
C ASN A 122 15.22 14.20 27.28
N GLU A 123 14.09 13.64 27.73
CA GLU A 123 13.94 13.11 29.10
C GLU A 123 14.87 11.92 29.34
N ASN A 124 14.98 11.00 28.38
CA ASN A 124 15.86 9.84 28.49
C ASN A 124 17.32 10.28 28.60
N ARG A 125 17.74 11.25 27.78
CA ARG A 125 19.07 11.85 27.86
C ARG A 125 19.32 12.52 29.21
N PHE A 126 18.36 13.27 29.73
CA PHE A 126 18.45 13.87 31.07
C PHE A 126 18.63 12.80 32.15
N LEU A 127 17.88 11.70 32.10
CA LEU A 127 18.00 10.59 33.05
C LEU A 127 19.38 9.91 32.95
N GLN A 128 19.89 9.69 31.74
CA GLN A 128 21.22 9.13 31.53
C GLN A 128 22.32 10.04 32.11
N ASP A 129 22.23 11.35 31.88
CA ASP A 129 23.17 12.33 32.42
C ASP A 129 23.12 12.38 33.96
N TYR A 130 21.91 12.33 34.54
CA TYR A 130 21.70 12.30 35.98
C TYR A 130 22.28 11.03 36.62
N ILE A 131 21.97 9.86 36.05
CA ILE A 131 22.53 8.58 36.49
C ILE A 131 24.05 8.60 36.37
N GLY A 132 24.59 9.05 35.23
CA GLY A 132 26.03 9.15 35.02
C GLY A 132 26.72 10.08 36.03
N GLY A 133 26.08 11.20 36.40
CA GLY A 133 26.53 12.10 37.45
C GLY A 133 26.53 11.45 38.84
N LEU A 134 25.43 10.77 39.20
CA LEU A 134 25.33 10.02 40.45
C LEU A 134 26.37 8.90 40.54
N THR A 135 26.54 8.10 39.48
CA THR A 135 27.53 7.04 39.45
C THR A 135 28.94 7.59 39.63
N ARG A 136 29.31 8.68 38.92
CA ARG A 136 30.63 9.33 39.10
C ARG A 136 30.85 9.84 40.52
N THR A 137 29.86 10.50 41.11
CA THR A 137 29.96 11.02 42.49
C THR A 137 30.04 9.90 43.54
N MET A 138 29.29 8.82 43.36
CA MET A 138 29.36 7.63 44.23
C MET A 138 30.67 6.88 44.09
N SER A 139 31.16 6.65 42.86
CA SER A 139 32.45 5.99 42.62
C SER A 139 33.62 6.79 43.18
N SER A 140 33.67 8.11 42.95
CA SER A 140 34.72 8.97 43.51
C SER A 140 34.69 9.00 45.04
N LYS A 141 33.52 9.13 45.66
CA LYS A 141 33.39 9.13 47.13
C LYS A 141 33.79 7.78 47.75
N THR A 142 33.56 6.67 47.05
CA THR A 142 33.94 5.33 47.51
C THR A 142 35.46 5.13 47.46
N GLU A 143 36.14 5.61 46.42
CA GLU A 143 37.62 5.59 46.29
C GLU A 143 38.31 6.43 47.39
N PHE A 144 37.74 7.57 47.79
CA PHE A 144 38.31 8.40 48.87
C PHE A 144 38.10 7.79 50.28
N SER A 145 37.11 6.92 50.45
CA SER A 145 36.85 6.24 51.73
C SER A 145 37.67 4.95 51.91
N SER A 146 38.22 4.38 50.84
CA SER A 146 38.95 3.11 50.87
C SER A 146 40.46 3.27 51.14
N THR A 147 41.00 4.50 51.15
CA THR A 147 42.43 4.74 51.46
C THR A 147 42.71 5.11 52.92
N SER A 148 41.72 5.11 53.83
CA SER A 148 41.92 5.49 55.24
C SER A 148 41.85 4.33 56.25
N GLY A 149 41.86 3.07 55.83
CA GLY A 149 41.77 1.97 56.80
C GLY A 149 42.07 0.58 56.24
N ALA A 150 43.34 0.22 56.13
CA ALA A 150 43.73 -1.18 56.06
C ALA A 150 44.97 -1.41 56.95
N GLY A 151 44.67 -1.69 58.21
CA GLY A 151 45.63 -1.98 59.26
C GLY A 151 46.55 -3.16 58.91
N LYS A 152 47.81 -2.98 59.28
CA LYS A 152 48.88 -3.97 59.25
C LYS A 152 48.57 -5.10 60.26
N GLY A 153 47.72 -6.05 59.87
CA GLY A 153 47.35 -7.23 60.64
C GLY A 153 48.39 -8.35 60.49
N ARG A 154 49.06 -8.65 61.60
CA ARG A 154 50.16 -9.60 61.80
C ARG A 154 49.79 -11.03 61.35
N LYS A 155 50.65 -11.70 60.58
CA LYS A 155 50.61 -13.18 60.45
C LYS A 155 51.49 -13.81 61.54
N ALA A 156 50.88 -14.68 62.33
CA ALA A 156 51.52 -15.45 63.40
C ALA A 156 52.29 -16.65 62.82
N GLN A 157 53.51 -16.84 63.33
CA GLN A 157 54.25 -18.10 63.31
C GLN A 157 53.59 -19.09 64.26
N LYS A 158 53.40 -20.34 63.84
CA LYS A 158 54.06 -21.55 64.36
C LYS A 158 53.25 -22.80 64.03
#